data_AF-A0A286B0F1-F1
#
_entry.id   AF-A0A286B0F1-F1
#
_cell.length_a   1.000
_cell.length_b   1.000
_cell.length_c   1.000
_cell.angle_alpha   90.00
_cell.angle_beta   90.00
_cell.angle_gamma   90.00
#
_symmetry.space_group_name_H-M   'P 1'
#
loop_
_entity.id
_entity.type
_entity.pdbx_description
1 polymer ?
#
loop_
_entity_poly.entity_id
_entity_poly.type
_entity_poly.pdbx_seq_one_letter_code
_entity_poly.pdbx_strand_id
1 'polypeptide(L)'
;MAHEIEPIDQLLREACARMAARFRWADDFDAVMKDRVRSRMVRLAARHPSAAGVMPARAPRAPACRPTQQPSTGLPPFDHKRAASGERDDD
;
A
#
# COMPACT_ATOMS: atom_id res chain seq x y z
N MET A 1 19.18 -32.42 -14.82
CA MET A 1 17.98 -31.77 -15.37
C MET A 1 17.81 -30.47 -14.60
N ALA A 2 18.44 -29.38 -15.05
CA ALA A 2 18.29 -28.08 -14.43
C ALA A 2 16.92 -27.55 -14.84
N HIS A 3 15.95 -27.58 -13.93
CA HIS A 3 14.69 -26.90 -14.15
C HIS A 3 15.03 -25.42 -14.25
N GLU A 4 14.88 -24.86 -15.45
CA GLU A 4 14.81 -23.41 -15.64
C GLU A 4 13.65 -22.95 -14.75
N ILE A 5 13.99 -22.50 -13.54
CA ILE A 5 13.04 -21.90 -12.63
C ILE A 5 12.58 -20.66 -13.37
N GLU A 6 11.40 -20.72 -13.97
CA GLU A 6 10.86 -19.57 -14.67
C GLU A 6 10.97 -18.37 -13.72
N PRO A 7 11.34 -17.18 -14.21
CA PRO A 7 11.52 -16.00 -13.35
C PRO A 7 10.29 -15.73 -12.47
N ILE A 8 9.12 -16.21 -12.91
CA ILE A 8 7.84 -16.17 -12.20
C ILE A 8 7.84 -17.08 -10.96
N ASP A 9 8.41 -18.29 -11.03
CA ASP A 9 8.47 -19.22 -9.90
C ASP A 9 9.37 -18.72 -8.78
N GLN A 10 10.47 -18.06 -9.13
CA GLN A 10 11.35 -17.43 -8.15
C GLN A 10 10.62 -16.31 -7.39
N LEU A 11 9.87 -15.45 -8.11
CA LEU A 11 9.07 -14.38 -7.50
C LEU A 11 7.97 -14.92 -6.58
N LEU A 12 7.34 -16.04 -6.94
CA LEU A 12 6.33 -16.69 -6.12
C LEU A 12 6.93 -17.28 -4.84
N ARG A 13 8.10 -17.92 -4.92
CA ARG A 13 8.81 -18.48 -3.76
C ARG A 13 9.21 -17.38 -2.76
N GLU A 14 9.75 -16.26 -3.26
CA GLU A 14 10.09 -15.12 -2.42
C GLU A 14 8.85 -14.48 -1.78
N ALA A 15 7.76 -14.33 -2.54
CA ALA A 15 6.49 -13.85 -2.00
C ALA A 15 5.94 -14.80 -0.93
N CYS A 16 6.05 -16.11 -1.13
CA CYS A 16 5.65 -17.11 -0.16
C CYS A 16 6.46 -16.99 1.13
N ALA A 17 7.78 -16.85 1.05
CA ALA A 17 8.65 -16.68 2.22
C ALA A 17 8.27 -15.42 3.03
N ARG A 18 8.01 -14.29 2.36
CA ARG A 18 7.55 -13.05 3.02
C ARG A 18 6.22 -13.24 3.73
N MET A 19 5.28 -13.91 3.08
CA MET A 19 3.94 -14.18 3.64
C MET A 19 4.01 -15.17 4.80
N ALA A 20 4.83 -16.22 4.70
CA ALA A 20 5.05 -17.18 5.75
C ALA A 20 5.64 -16.50 7.00
N ALA A 21 6.60 -15.59 6.84
CA ALA A 21 7.14 -14.80 7.96
C ALA A 21 6.08 -13.90 8.60
N ARG A 22 5.22 -13.25 7.80
CA ARG A 22 4.18 -12.33 8.29
C ARG A 22 3.03 -13.04 9.02
N PHE A 23 2.60 -14.19 8.50
CA PHE A 23 1.43 -14.93 9.01
C PHE A 23 1.80 -16.20 9.80
N ARG A 24 3.10 -16.46 9.98
CA ARG A 24 3.65 -17.64 10.66
C ARG A 24 3.10 -18.95 10.11
N TRP A 25 3.07 -19.09 8.77
CA TRP A 25 2.71 -20.35 8.14
C TRP A 25 3.82 -21.37 8.39
N ALA A 26 3.45 -22.57 8.87
CA ALA A 26 4.38 -23.68 9.13
C ALA A 26 4.53 -24.62 7.91
N ASP A 27 3.71 -24.41 6.88
CA ASP A 27 3.61 -25.28 5.71
C ASP A 27 4.65 -24.94 4.65
N ASP A 28 5.11 -25.97 3.93
CA ASP A 28 5.99 -25.82 2.77
C ASP A 28 5.32 -25.08 1.61
N PHE A 29 6.13 -24.55 0.68
CA PHE A 29 5.64 -23.80 -0.50
C PHE A 29 4.55 -24.55 -1.26
N ASP A 30 4.73 -25.84 -1.53
CA ASP A 30 3.75 -26.65 -2.27
C ASP A 30 2.43 -26.81 -1.51
N ALA A 31 2.47 -26.91 -0.18
CA ALA A 31 1.27 -26.98 0.65
C ALA A 31 0.53 -25.64 0.66
N VAL A 32 1.25 -24.52 0.74
CA VAL A 32 0.69 -23.17 0.60
C VAL A 32 0.05 -22.95 -0.77
N MET A 33 0.67 -23.46 -1.84
CA MET A 33 0.17 -23.30 -3.20
C MET A 33 -1.04 -24.19 -3.52
N LYS A 34 -1.25 -25.29 -2.78
CA LYS A 34 -2.47 -26.12 -2.84
C LYS A 34 -3.68 -25.46 -2.18
N ASP A 35 -3.46 -24.62 -1.15
CA ASP A 35 -4.53 -23.85 -0.51
C ASP A 35 -4.95 -22.67 -1.41
N ARG A 36 -6.24 -22.64 -1.79
CA ARG A 36 -6.78 -21.61 -2.70
C ARG A 36 -6.62 -20.19 -2.17
N VAL A 37 -6.81 -19.98 -0.87
CA VAL A 37 -6.76 -18.64 -0.27
C VAL A 37 -5.30 -18.20 -0.17
N ARG A 38 -4.44 -19.05 0.39
CA ARG A 38 -3.03 -18.72 0.59
C ARG A 38 -2.30 -18.58 -0.74
N SER A 39 -2.56 -19.46 -1.71
CA SER A 39 -2.02 -19.33 -3.07
C SER A 39 -2.41 -17.99 -3.71
N ARG A 40 -3.67 -17.57 -3.57
CA ARG A 40 -4.12 -16.27 -4.10
C ARG A 40 -3.39 -15.11 -3.44
N MET A 41 -3.18 -15.16 -2.12
CA MET A 41 -2.42 -14.13 -1.41
C MET A 41 -0.96 -14.07 -1.87
N VAL A 42 -0.30 -15.21 -2.05
CA VAL A 42 1.08 -15.28 -2.55
C VAL A 42 1.19 -14.72 -3.96
N ARG A 43 0.27 -15.09 -4.88
CA ARG A 43 0.23 -14.56 -6.25
C ARG A 43 -0.01 -13.05 -6.28
N LEU A 44 -0.91 -12.54 -5.43
CA LEU A 44 -1.15 -11.10 -5.30
C LEU A 44 0.10 -10.37 -4.77
N ALA A 45 0.78 -10.94 -3.79
CA ALA A 45 2.01 -10.40 -3.23
C ALA A 45 3.19 -10.44 -4.22
N ALA A 46 3.25 -11.45 -5.09
CA ALA A 46 4.23 -11.53 -6.17
C ALA A 46 3.95 -10.50 -7.27
N ARG A 47 2.68 -10.32 -7.66
CA ARG A 47 2.27 -9.34 -8.68
C ARG A 47 2.39 -7.89 -8.20
N HIS A 48 2.19 -7.66 -6.91
CA HIS A 48 2.22 -6.34 -6.27
C HIS A 48 3.15 -6.37 -5.05
N PRO A 49 4.48 -6.43 -5.24
CA PRO A 49 5.44 -6.54 -4.14
C PRO A 49 5.36 -5.35 -3.18
N SER A 50 4.94 -4.17 -3.66
CA SER A 50 4.73 -2.96 -2.86
C SER A 50 3.53 -3.06 -1.89
N ALA A 51 2.48 -3.81 -2.24
CA ALA A 51 1.29 -3.97 -1.40
C ALA A 51 1.48 -4.96 -0.25
N ALA A 52 2.43 -5.91 -0.40
CA ALA A 52 2.68 -6.97 0.57
C ALA A 52 3.45 -6.52 1.82
N GLY A 53 3.96 -5.28 1.85
CA GLY A 53 4.48 -4.67 3.07
C GLY A 53 5.97 -4.86 3.29
N VAL A 54 6.80 -4.62 2.27
CA VAL A 54 7.99 -3.82 2.56
C VAL A 54 7.49 -2.38 2.62
N MET A 55 6.98 -1.97 3.78
CA MET A 55 7.05 -0.54 4.08
C MET A 55 8.52 -0.20 3.90
N PRO A 56 8.94 0.70 2.98
CA PRO A 56 10.18 1.40 3.24
C PRO A 56 9.99 1.97 4.64
N ALA A 57 10.91 1.65 5.56
CA ALA A 57 10.88 2.11 6.94
C ALA A 57 10.31 3.51 6.92
N ARG A 58 9.05 3.65 7.36
CA ARG A 58 8.27 4.85 7.11
C ARG A 58 9.09 5.92 7.80
N ALA A 59 9.80 6.75 7.03
CA ALA A 59 10.60 7.81 7.60
C ALA A 59 9.67 8.48 8.61
N PRO A 60 10.06 8.59 9.90
CA PRO A 60 9.18 9.13 10.91
C PRO A 60 8.62 10.40 10.29
N ARG A 61 7.30 10.42 10.06
CA ARG A 61 6.67 11.58 9.44
C ARG A 61 6.99 12.69 10.40
N ALA A 62 7.98 13.50 10.04
CA ALA A 62 8.36 14.66 10.81
C ALA A 62 7.04 15.40 11.07
N PRO A 63 6.81 15.91 12.30
CA PRO A 63 5.67 16.81 12.49
C PRO A 63 5.76 17.82 11.36
N ALA A 64 4.68 18.02 10.62
CA ALA A 64 4.66 18.92 9.49
C ALA A 64 5.12 20.30 9.99
N CYS A 65 6.42 20.57 9.88
CA CYS A 65 6.98 21.87 10.10
C CYS A 65 6.34 22.72 9.03
N ARG A 66 5.46 23.60 9.50
CA ARG A 66 4.73 24.58 8.72
C ARG A 66 5.58 25.10 7.56
N PRO A 67 5.02 25.30 6.36
CA PRO A 67 5.69 26.15 5.42
C PRO A 67 5.76 27.54 6.06
N THR A 68 6.97 28.00 6.37
CA THR A 68 7.26 29.43 6.50
C THR A 68 7.14 30.03 5.11
N GLN A 69 5.91 30.16 4.63
CA GLN A 69 5.60 31.15 3.61
C GLN A 69 5.78 32.51 4.28
N GLN A 70 6.85 33.21 3.92
CA GLN A 70 6.92 34.65 4.08
C GLN A 70 5.71 35.24 3.36
N PRO A 71 4.81 35.98 4.01
CA PRO A 71 3.88 36.81 3.27
C PRO A 71 4.64 38.05 2.80
N SER A 72 5.13 38.01 1.56
CA SER A 72 5.44 39.23 0.83
C SER A 72 4.11 39.97 0.61
N THR A 73 3.90 41.01 1.42
CA THR A 73 3.15 42.23 1.11
C THR A 73 2.00 42.11 0.09
N GLY A 74 0.78 42.18 0.61
CA GLY A 74 -0.27 43.03 0.01
C GLY A 74 -1.36 42.31 -0.77
N LEU A 75 -2.33 41.70 -0.07
CA LEU A 75 -3.74 41.66 -0.47
C LEU A 75 -4.62 41.56 0.80
N PRO A 76 -5.78 42.26 0.88
CA PRO A 76 -6.63 42.28 2.08
C PRO A 76 -7.37 40.95 2.28
N PRO A 77 -7.76 40.60 3.52
CA PRO A 77 -8.39 39.32 3.82
C PRO A 77 -9.82 39.32 3.25
N PHE A 78 -10.04 38.52 2.20
CA PHE A 78 -11.38 38.17 1.78
C PHE A 78 -12.09 37.43 2.94
N ASP A 79 -13.23 37.96 3.38
CA ASP A 79 -14.11 37.34 4.38
C ASP A 79 -14.68 36.04 3.80
N HIS A 80 -14.14 34.89 4.21
CA HIS A 80 -14.61 33.58 3.78
C HIS A 80 -15.87 33.18 4.53
N LYS A 81 -17.00 33.82 4.23
CA LYS A 81 -18.34 33.29 4.55
C LYS A 81 -18.84 32.43 3.39
N ARG A 82 -18.49 31.14 3.38
CA ARG A 82 -19.16 30.17 2.52
C ARG A 82 -20.52 29.85 3.15
N ALA A 83 -21.57 30.56 2.74
CA ALA A 83 -22.94 30.17 3.04
C ALA A 83 -23.21 28.78 2.43
N ALA A 84 -23.87 27.90 3.17
CA ALA A 84 -24.32 26.61 2.66
C ALA A 84 -25.50 26.85 1.71
N SER A 85 -25.26 26.81 0.40
CA SER A 85 -26.33 26.69 -0.60
C SER A 85 -26.92 25.29 -0.52
N GLY A 86 -27.90 25.10 0.36
CA GLY A 86 -28.76 23.91 0.39
C GLY A 86 -30.01 24.20 -0.42
N GLU A 87 -30.02 23.76 -1.67
CA GLU A 87 -31.24 23.64 -2.47
C GLU A 87 -31.71 22.18 -2.35
N ARG A 88 -32.83 21.97 -1.66
CA ARG A 88 -33.67 20.78 -1.84
C ARG A 88 -34.97 21.28 -2.43
N ASP A 89 -35.15 21.00 -3.71
CA ASP A 89 -36.42 21.10 -4.40
C ASP A 89 -37.09 19.72 -4.24
N ASP A 90 -38.19 19.66 -3.50
CA ASP A 90 -39.12 18.52 -3.45
C ASP A 90 -40.48 19.09 -3.88
N ASP A 91 -40.83 18.87 -5.16
CA ASP A 91 -42.20 18.95 -5.71
C ASP A 91 -42.41 17.73 -6.63
#